data_AF-A0A8D2I530-F1
#
_entry.id   AF-A0A8D2I530-F1
#
_cell.length_a   1.000
_cell.length_b   1.000
_cell.length_c   1.000
_cell.angle_alpha   90.00
_cell.angle_beta   90.00
_cell.angle_gamma   90.00
#
_symmetry.space_group_name_H-M   'P 1'
#
loop_
_entity.id
_entity.type
_entity.pdbx_description
1 polymer ?
#
loop_
_entity_poly.entity_id
_entity_poly.type
_entity_poly.pdbx_seq_one_letter_code
_entity_poly.pdbx_strand_id
1 'polypeptide(L)'
;MATAGAPRRFCRCACFCSENLYVARYGLHLRFRSEQQLRQDYGPILRSRGCVSTKDFQQLLAELQQEVARRQRLGQESAARKALIASSYHPARPEVYNSLQDAALAPEFLSVAEYSASPGADLQSLLQRLQTVSGAAA
;
A
#
# COMPACT_ATOMS: atom_id res chain seq x y z
N MET A 1 21.77 -1.82 16.76
CA MET A 1 21.54 -2.98 15.86
C MET A 1 20.05 -3.24 15.80
N ALA A 2 19.40 -3.05 14.64
CA ALA A 2 17.99 -3.42 14.49
C ALA A 2 17.90 -4.95 14.58
N THR A 3 17.31 -5.45 15.66
CA THR A 3 16.98 -6.87 15.78
C THR A 3 16.06 -7.22 14.62
N ALA A 4 16.45 -8.23 13.84
CA ALA A 4 15.63 -8.75 12.76
C ALA A 4 14.34 -9.31 13.38
N GLY A 5 13.30 -8.47 13.42
CA GLY A 5 11.98 -8.85 13.94
C GLY A 5 11.48 -10.08 13.19
N ALA A 6 10.78 -10.96 13.91
CA ALA A 6 10.21 -12.19 13.36
C ALA A 6 9.54 -11.95 12.00
N PRO A 7 9.65 -12.90 11.03
CA PRO A 7 9.14 -12.72 9.68
C PRO A 7 7.66 -12.36 9.74
N ARG A 8 7.32 -11.12 9.39
CA ARG A 8 5.94 -10.65 9.38
C ARG A 8 5.17 -11.48 8.34
N ARG A 9 4.18 -12.24 8.80
CA ARG A 9 3.28 -12.96 7.90
C ARG A 9 2.50 -11.96 7.06
N PHE A 10 2.58 -12.11 5.73
CA PHE A 10 1.75 -11.31 4.84
C PHE A 10 0.32 -11.83 4.90
N CYS A 11 -0.57 -11.07 5.53
CA CYS A 11 -2.00 -11.38 5.58
C CYS A 11 -2.69 -10.73 4.38
N ARG A 12 -3.49 -11.50 3.65
CA ARG A 12 -4.44 -10.97 2.66
C ARG A 12 -5.84 -11.46 3.00
N CYS A 13 -6.85 -10.66 2.65
CA CYS A 13 -8.22 -11.15 2.67
C CYS A 13 -8.32 -12.40 1.79
N ALA A 14 -9.06 -13.41 2.25
CA ALA A 14 -9.41 -14.58 1.43
C ALA A 14 -10.09 -14.16 0.11
N CYS A 15 -10.83 -13.06 0.13
CA CYS A 15 -11.52 -12.46 -1.00
C CYS A 15 -10.62 -11.82 -2.06
N PHE A 16 -9.35 -11.52 -1.75
CA PHE A 16 -8.50 -10.69 -2.60
C PHE A 16 -8.31 -11.26 -4.01
N CYS A 17 -8.26 -12.59 -4.14
CA CYS A 17 -8.03 -13.26 -5.41
C CYS A 17 -9.31 -13.57 -6.20
N SER A 18 -10.50 -13.26 -5.68
CA SER A 18 -11.77 -13.64 -6.31
C SER A 18 -12.75 -12.50 -6.43
N GLU A 19 -12.63 -11.46 -5.60
CA GLU A 19 -13.54 -10.33 -5.57
C GLU A 19 -12.92 -9.09 -6.23
N ASN A 20 -13.80 -8.26 -6.78
CA ASN A 20 -13.47 -6.92 -7.27
C ASN A 20 -12.35 -6.94 -8.33
N LEU A 21 -12.47 -7.88 -9.28
CA LEU A 21 -11.59 -7.97 -10.45
C LEU A 21 -12.11 -7.01 -11.52
N TYR A 22 -11.33 -5.99 -11.85
CA TYR A 22 -11.70 -5.02 -12.87
C TYR A 22 -11.37 -5.53 -14.27
N VAL A 23 -12.36 -5.47 -15.16
CA VAL A 23 -12.28 -5.87 -16.56
C VAL A 23 -12.52 -4.63 -17.41
N ALA A 24 -11.42 -4.01 -17.85
CA ALA A 24 -11.44 -2.71 -18.53
C ALA A 24 -12.28 -2.73 -19.81
N ARG A 25 -12.16 -3.79 -20.63
CA ARG A 25 -12.89 -3.95 -21.90
C ARG A 25 -14.42 -3.84 -21.77
N TYR A 26 -14.96 -4.15 -20.59
CA TYR A 26 -16.39 -4.08 -20.32
C TYR A 26 -16.72 -3.09 -19.20
N GLY A 27 -15.75 -2.31 -18.70
CA GLY A 27 -15.93 -1.34 -17.62
C GLY A 27 -16.57 -1.96 -16.37
N LEU A 28 -16.18 -3.19 -16.01
CA LEU A 28 -16.89 -4.01 -15.03
C LEU A 28 -16.00 -4.50 -13.90
N HIS A 29 -16.52 -4.47 -12.68
CA HIS A 29 -15.95 -5.19 -11.55
C HIS A 29 -16.69 -6.52 -11.36
N LEU A 30 -15.94 -7.61 -11.34
CA LEU A 30 -16.48 -8.96 -11.30
C LEU A 30 -15.97 -9.73 -10.08
N ARG A 31 -16.81 -10.64 -9.61
CA ARG A 31 -16.40 -11.79 -8.82
C ARG A 31 -16.07 -12.94 -9.77
N PHE A 32 -14.93 -13.59 -9.58
CA PHE A 32 -14.51 -14.75 -10.37
C PHE A 32 -14.10 -15.90 -9.46
N ARG A 33 -14.86 -17.00 -9.53
CA ARG A 33 -14.56 -18.26 -8.83
C ARG A 33 -14.38 -19.42 -9.80
N SER A 34 -15.16 -19.42 -10.88
CA SER A 34 -15.10 -20.40 -11.94
C SER A 34 -15.72 -19.83 -13.21
N GLU A 35 -15.43 -20.45 -14.35
CA GLU A 35 -16.07 -20.11 -15.62
C GLU A 35 -17.60 -20.27 -15.56
N GLN A 36 -18.08 -21.33 -14.90
CA GLN A 36 -19.50 -21.59 -14.72
C GLN A 36 -20.19 -20.44 -13.96
N GLN A 37 -19.60 -20.01 -12.84
CA GLN A 37 -20.12 -18.88 -12.06
C GLN A 37 -20.12 -17.59 -12.89
N LEU A 38 -19.06 -17.33 -13.65
CA LEU A 38 -18.98 -16.15 -14.52
C LEU A 38 -20.11 -16.14 -15.58
N ARG A 39 -20.37 -17.30 -16.21
CA ARG A 39 -21.44 -17.45 -17.20
C ARG A 39 -22.83 -17.24 -16.59
N GLN A 40 -23.06 -17.80 -15.41
CA GLN A 40 -24.34 -17.73 -14.71
C GLN A 40 -24.63 -16.31 -14.21
N ASP A 41 -23.70 -15.72 -13.46
CA ASP A 41 -23.93 -14.47 -12.73
C ASP A 41 -23.81 -13.25 -13.64
N TYR A 42 -22.86 -13.28 -14.59
CA TYR A 42 -22.50 -12.11 -15.39
C TYR A 42 -22.80 -12.27 -16.88
N GLY A 43 -23.23 -13.44 -17.35
CA GLY A 43 -23.51 -13.69 -18.77
C GLY A 43 -24.39 -12.63 -19.44
N PRO A 44 -25.57 -12.27 -18.88
CA PRO A 44 -26.42 -11.25 -19.47
C PRO A 44 -25.76 -9.86 -19.57
N ILE A 45 -25.09 -9.40 -18.51
CA ILE A 45 -24.46 -8.07 -18.49
C ILE A 45 -23.17 -8.02 -19.32
N LEU A 46 -22.45 -9.13 -19.44
CA LEU A 46 -21.31 -9.25 -20.33
C LEU A 46 -21.77 -9.17 -21.79
N ARG A 47 -22.85 -9.87 -22.16
CA ARG A 47 -23.45 -9.79 -23.50
C ARG A 47 -23.93 -8.37 -23.83
N SER A 48 -24.62 -7.71 -22.90
CA SER A 48 -25.07 -6.32 -23.13
C SER A 48 -23.92 -5.32 -23.26
N ARG A 49 -22.73 -5.66 -22.76
CA ARG A 49 -21.50 -4.88 -22.91
C ARG A 49 -20.56 -5.37 -24.03
N GLY A 50 -21.04 -6.23 -24.92
CA GLY A 50 -20.32 -6.61 -26.15
C GLY A 50 -19.55 -7.94 -26.08
N CYS A 51 -19.64 -8.71 -25.00
CA CYS A 51 -19.09 -10.07 -24.92
C CYS A 51 -20.05 -11.08 -25.60
N VAL A 52 -20.14 -11.05 -26.92
CA VAL A 52 -21.16 -11.81 -27.68
C VAL A 52 -20.63 -13.07 -28.34
N SER A 53 -19.34 -13.12 -28.68
CA SER A 53 -18.73 -14.29 -29.33
C SER A 53 -18.00 -15.19 -28.34
N THR A 54 -17.79 -16.45 -28.74
CA THR A 54 -16.93 -17.39 -27.99
C THR A 54 -15.52 -16.84 -27.80
N LYS A 55 -14.98 -16.14 -28.81
CA LYS A 55 -13.66 -15.50 -28.75
C LYS A 55 -13.60 -14.41 -27.69
N ASP A 56 -14.62 -13.56 -27.61
CA ASP A 56 -14.70 -12.49 -26.60
C ASP A 56 -14.71 -13.08 -25.19
N PHE A 57 -15.46 -14.16 -25.00
CA PHE A 57 -15.56 -14.83 -23.71
C PHE A 57 -14.25 -15.55 -23.33
N GLN A 58 -13.59 -16.22 -24.26
CA GLN A 58 -12.28 -16.84 -24.02
C GLN A 58 -11.23 -15.79 -23.64
N GLN A 59 -11.24 -14.64 -24.32
CA GLN A 59 -10.32 -13.55 -24.01
C GLN A 59 -10.58 -12.96 -22.61
N LEU A 60 -11.85 -12.76 -22.24
CA LEU A 60 -12.26 -12.37 -20.88
C LEU A 60 -11.75 -13.36 -19.82
N LEU A 61 -11.94 -14.65 -20.09
CA LEU A 61 -11.54 -15.70 -19.16
C LEU A 61 -10.01 -15.68 -18.94
N ALA A 62 -9.24 -15.52 -20.02
CA ALA A 62 -7.79 -15.40 -19.95
C ALA A 62 -7.35 -14.18 -19.12
N GLU A 63 -7.98 -13.02 -19.31
CA GLU A 63 -7.69 -11.80 -18.53
C GLU A 63 -7.96 -11.98 -17.03
N LEU A 64 -9.10 -12.58 -16.69
CA LEU A 64 -9.46 -12.86 -15.30
C LEU A 64 -8.47 -13.84 -14.67
N GLN A 65 -8.13 -14.93 -15.35
CA GLN A 65 -7.15 -15.91 -14.86
C GLN A 65 -5.77 -15.28 -14.66
N GLN A 66 -5.32 -14.43 -15.58
CA GLN A 66 -4.06 -13.69 -15.45
C GLN A 66 -4.07 -12.76 -14.24
N GLU A 67 -5.15 -12.01 -14.02
CA GLU A 67 -5.26 -11.11 -12.87
C GLU A 67 -5.29 -11.88 -11.54
N VAL A 68 -6.02 -13.00 -11.47
CA VAL A 68 -6.02 -13.88 -10.30
C VAL A 68 -4.61 -14.40 -10.02
N ALA A 69 -3.91 -14.91 -11.04
CA ALA A 69 -2.53 -15.40 -10.90
C ALA A 69 -1.59 -14.28 -10.43
N ARG A 70 -1.71 -13.06 -10.97
CA ARG A 70 -0.94 -11.89 -10.54
C ARG A 70 -1.19 -11.57 -9.06
N ARG A 71 -2.45 -11.51 -8.62
CA ARG A 71 -2.82 -11.27 -7.21
C ARG A 71 -2.33 -12.38 -6.28
N GLN A 72 -2.30 -13.63 -6.73
CA GLN A 72 -1.77 -14.75 -5.96
C GLN A 72 -0.27 -14.58 -5.68
N ARG A 73 0.52 -14.15 -6.66
CA ARG A 73 1.97 -13.95 -6.57
C ARG A 73 2.39 -12.65 -5.86
N LEU A 74 1.51 -11.64 -5.85
CA LEU A 74 1.83 -10.28 -5.36
C LEU A 74 2.48 -10.25 -3.97
N GLY A 75 2.04 -11.09 -3.03
CA GLY A 75 2.62 -11.15 -1.69
C GLY A 75 4.08 -11.63 -1.69
N GLN A 76 4.36 -12.71 -2.43
CA GLN A 76 5.72 -13.25 -2.56
C GLN A 76 6.63 -12.29 -3.32
N GLU A 77 6.16 -11.71 -4.42
CA GLU A 77 6.90 -10.72 -5.21
C GLU A 77 7.22 -9.45 -4.40
N SER A 78 6.28 -8.98 -3.58
CA SER A 78 6.48 -7.85 -2.67
C SER A 78 7.54 -8.16 -1.60
N ALA A 79 7.48 -9.35 -1.01
CA ALA A 79 8.47 -9.78 -0.02
C ALA A 79 9.88 -9.90 -0.63
N ALA A 80 10.00 -10.54 -1.81
CA ALA A 80 11.26 -10.67 -2.52
C ALA A 80 11.86 -9.30 -2.89
N ARG A 81 11.03 -8.38 -3.39
CA ARG A 81 11.46 -7.01 -3.72
C ARG A 81 11.93 -6.24 -2.49
N LYS A 82 11.20 -6.32 -1.37
CA LYS A 82 11.60 -5.69 -0.11
C LYS A 82 12.93 -6.26 0.39
N ALA A 83 13.13 -7.57 0.32
CA ALA A 83 14.37 -8.21 0.73
C ALA A 83 15.56 -7.74 -0.12
N LEU A 84 15.39 -7.68 -1.45
CA LEU A 84 16.42 -7.19 -2.37
C LEU A 84 16.79 -5.72 -2.14
N ILE A 85 15.80 -4.87 -1.91
CA ILE A 85 16.04 -3.45 -1.59
C ILE A 85 16.78 -3.36 -0.25
N ALA A 86 16.31 -4.06 0.77
CA ALA A 86 16.93 -4.03 2.10
C ALA A 86 18.38 -4.55 2.09
N SER A 87 18.74 -5.46 1.19
CA SER A 87 20.10 -6.00 1.11
C SER A 87 21.11 -5.08 0.43
N SER A 88 20.65 -4.06 -0.31
CA SER A 88 21.52 -3.24 -1.18
C SER A 88 21.36 -1.73 -0.96
N TYR A 89 20.23 -1.30 -0.43
CA TYR A 89 19.94 0.11 -0.20
C TYR A 89 20.77 0.68 0.95
N HIS A 90 21.45 1.79 0.67
CA HIS A 90 22.15 2.60 1.65
C HIS A 90 21.49 3.99 1.67
N PRO A 91 20.95 4.44 2.82
CA PRO A 91 20.39 5.79 2.91
C PRO A 91 21.47 6.84 2.59
N ALA A 92 21.12 7.87 1.80
CA ALA A 92 22.03 8.96 1.46
C ALA A 92 22.42 9.83 2.69
N ARG A 93 21.57 9.83 3.72
CA ARG A 93 21.77 10.51 5.01
C ARG A 93 21.59 9.49 6.16
N PRO A 94 22.54 8.57 6.39
CA PRO A 94 22.42 7.55 7.43
C PRO A 94 22.10 8.11 8.82
N GLU A 95 22.61 9.29 9.15
CA GLU A 95 22.39 10.01 10.40
C GLU A 95 20.91 10.31 10.68
N VAL A 96 20.12 10.57 9.63
CA VAL A 96 18.68 10.80 9.72
C VAL A 96 17.92 9.47 9.83
N TYR A 97 18.27 8.47 9.02
CA TYR A 97 17.46 7.26 8.86
C TYR A 97 17.81 6.12 9.82
N ASN A 98 19.06 6.03 10.30
CA ASN A 98 19.52 4.90 11.13
C ASN A 98 19.41 5.17 12.63
N SER A 99 19.68 6.40 13.03
CA SER A 99 19.77 6.79 14.44
C SER A 99 18.89 7.96 14.82
N LEU A 100 18.33 8.69 13.84
CA LEU A 100 17.60 9.96 14.00
C LEU A 100 18.06 10.70 15.26
N GLN A 101 19.32 11.12 15.28
CA GLN A 101 19.87 11.77 16.47
C GLN A 101 19.29 13.16 16.60
N ASP A 102 19.19 13.65 17.84
CA ASP A 102 18.73 15.02 18.13
C ASP A 102 19.54 16.08 17.35
N ALA A 103 20.83 15.83 17.11
CA ALA A 103 21.69 16.70 16.28
C ALA A 103 21.22 16.86 14.81
N ALA A 104 20.40 15.95 14.31
CA ALA A 104 19.80 16.02 12.97
C ALA A 104 18.41 16.68 12.97
N LEU A 105 17.88 17.06 14.14
CA LEU A 105 16.60 17.72 14.32
C LEU A 105 16.80 19.22 14.52
N ALA A 106 15.82 20.01 14.08
CA ALA A 106 15.84 21.45 14.29
C ALA A 106 15.78 21.75 15.80
N PRO A 107 16.63 22.64 16.35
CA PRO A 107 16.61 22.99 17.77
C PRO A 107 15.22 23.43 18.26
N GLU A 108 14.47 24.13 17.42
CA GLU A 108 13.11 24.58 17.72
C GLU A 108 12.15 23.39 17.88
N PHE A 109 12.29 22.36 17.04
CA PHE A 109 11.52 21.12 17.14
C PHE A 109 11.81 20.38 18.45
N LEU A 110 13.10 20.24 18.82
CA LEU A 110 13.51 19.63 20.08
C LEU A 110 12.91 20.38 21.27
N SER A 111 12.98 21.71 21.27
CA SER A 111 12.43 22.54 22.35
C SER A 111 10.92 22.36 22.53
N VAL A 112 10.18 22.16 21.44
CA VAL A 112 8.74 21.91 21.46
C VAL A 112 8.46 20.50 22.00
N ALA A 113 9.21 19.50 21.55
CA ALA A 113 9.08 18.12 22.02
C ALA A 113 9.36 18.01 23.53
N GLU A 114 10.44 18.63 24.01
CA GLU A 114 10.77 18.71 25.44
C GLU A 114 9.66 19.40 26.25
N TYR A 115 9.17 20.55 25.79
CA TYR A 115 8.08 21.25 26.46
C TYR A 115 6.80 20.40 26.51
N SER A 116 6.47 19.69 25.42
CA SER A 116 5.28 18.84 25.35
C SER A 116 5.27 17.68 26.35
N ALA A 117 6.46 17.21 26.74
CA ALA A 117 6.62 16.15 27.74
C ALA A 117 6.63 16.68 29.19
N SER A 118 6.64 18.00 29.38
CA SER A 118 6.71 18.61 30.71
C SER A 118 5.34 18.60 31.43
N PRO A 119 5.31 18.51 32.78
CA PRO A 119 4.05 18.49 33.53
C PRO A 119 3.18 19.76 33.38
N GLY A 120 3.76 20.87 32.93
CA GLY A 120 3.08 22.16 32.73
C GLY A 120 2.80 22.49 31.28
N ALA A 121 2.84 21.50 30.38
CA ALA A 121 2.54 21.68 28.97
C ALA A 121 1.06 22.03 28.77
N ASP A 122 0.79 23.15 28.09
CA ASP A 122 -0.57 23.54 27.69
C ASP A 122 -0.69 23.78 26.18
N LEU A 123 -1.91 23.68 25.68
CA LEU A 123 -2.23 23.78 24.25
C LEU A 123 -1.83 25.14 23.67
N GLN A 124 -2.08 26.24 24.39
CA GLN A 124 -1.85 27.59 23.87
C GLN A 124 -0.34 27.86 23.73
N SER A 125 0.43 27.50 24.74
CA SER A 125 1.89 27.60 24.74
C SER A 125 2.53 26.69 23.68
N LEU A 126 2.00 25.47 23.48
CA LEU A 126 2.46 24.58 22.40
C LEU A 126 2.21 25.17 21.01
N LEU A 127 1.02 25.71 20.76
CA LEU A 127 0.68 26.34 19.48
C LEU A 127 1.57 27.55 19.18
N GLN A 128 1.87 28.38 20.19
CA GLN A 128 2.78 29.51 20.02
C GLN A 128 4.19 29.06 19.62
N ARG A 129 4.71 28.02 20.28
CA ARG A 129 6.05 27.48 19.99
C ARG A 129 6.12 26.80 18.61
N LEU A 130 5.03 26.20 18.13
CA LEU A 130 4.94 25.62 16.79
C LEU A 130 4.88 26.68 15.67
N GLN A 131 4.29 27.86 15.95
CA GLN A 131 4.26 28.99 15.01
C GLN A 131 5.66 29.57 14.76
N THR A 132 6.55 29.55 15.75
CA THR A 132 7.96 29.95 15.58
C THR A 132 8.76 29.02 14.67
N VAL A 133 8.43 27.72 14.63
CA VAL A 133 9.08 26.73 13.74
C VAL A 133 8.72 26.97 12.25
N SER A 134 7.55 27.56 11.99
CA SER A 134 7.03 27.77 10.62
C SER A 134 7.46 29.11 9.99
N GLY A 135 8.14 29.98 10.75
CA GLY A 135 8.56 31.31 10.30
C GLY A 135 10.04 31.47 9.92
N ALA A 136 10.88 30.45 10.12
CA ALA A 136 12.34 30.52 9.91
C ALA A 136 12.82 29.83 8.61
N ALA A 137 12.05 29.96 7.53
CA ALA A 137 12.53 29.64 6.19
C ALA A 137 12.90 30.96 5.46
N ALA A 138 14.13 31.40 5.66
CA ALA A 138 14.84 32.35 4.80
C ALA A 138 16.32 31.97 4.76
#